data_AF-A0A5C8KD39-F1
#
_entry.id   AF-A0A5C8KD39-F1
#
_cell.length_a   1.000
_cell.length_b   1.000
_cell.length_c   1.000
_cell.angle_alpha   90.00
_cell.angle_beta   90.00
_cell.angle_gamma   90.00
#
_symmetry.space_group_name_H-M   'P 1'
#
loop_
_entity.id
_entity.type
_entity.pdbx_description
1 polymer ?
#
loop_
_entity_poly.entity_id
_entity_poly.type
_entity_poly.pdbx_seq_one_letter_code
_entity_poly.pdbx_strand_id
1 'polypeptide(L)' 'MKFKIEQISTDKKGKVQKSYESMVIFPTVRYTQDSRFIVTKINSDLAPYLLDLKGNDTQAELEQLLSLRTIQAYMYKTK' A
#
# COMPACT_ATOMS: atom_id res chain seq x y z
N MET A 1 -1.65 -4.78 5.07
CA MET A 1 -2.53 -4.46 3.92
C MET A 1 -3.68 -3.59 4.40
N LYS A 2 -3.99 -2.52 3.68
CA LYS A 2 -5.16 -1.66 3.94
C LYS A 2 -6.33 -2.15 3.08
N PHE A 3 -7.53 -2.15 3.65
CA PHE A 3 -8.73 -2.70 3.03
C PHE A 3 -9.83 -1.64 3.02
N LYS A 4 -10.61 -1.61 1.94
CA LYS A 4 -11.84 -0.81 1.83
C LYS A 4 -13.02 -1.70 2.18
N ILE A 5 -13.97 -1.21 2.98
CA ILE A 5 -15.24 -1.93 3.16
C ILE A 5 -16.08 -1.64 1.92
N GLU A 6 -16.34 -2.66 1.11
CA GLU A 6 -17.11 -2.53 -0.12
C GLU A 6 -18.62 -2.56 0.17
N GLN A 7 -19.03 -3.47 1.04
CA GLN A 7 -20.43 -3.68 1.34
C GLN A 7 -20.61 -4.16 2.78
N ILE A 8 -21.61 -3.57 3.44
CA ILE A 8 -22.13 -4.05 4.71
C ILE A 8 -23.49 -4.65 4.39
N SER A 9 -23.63 -5.96 4.55
CA SER A 9 -24.89 -6.68 4.35
C SER A 9 -25.29 -7.43 5.62
N THR A 10 -26.59 -7.70 5.77
CA THR A 10 -27.10 -8.47 6.90
C THR A 10 -27.53 -9.83 6.37
N ASP A 11 -26.99 -10.91 6.94
CA ASP A 11 -27.41 -12.26 6.57
C ASP A 11 -28.84 -12.56 7.05
N LYS A 12 -29.42 -13.66 6.54
CA LYS A 12 -30.80 -14.07 6.91
C LYS A 12 -30.99 -14.41 8.40
N LYS A 13 -29.93 -14.47 9.19
CA LYS A 13 -29.89 -14.70 10.65
C LYS A 13 -29.57 -13.41 11.43
N GLY A 14 -29.57 -12.25 10.78
CA GLY A 14 -29.31 -10.96 11.42
C GLY A 14 -27.82 -10.65 11.63
N LYS A 15 -26.90 -11.46 11.08
CA LYS A 15 -25.46 -11.26 11.28
C LYS A 15 -24.90 -10.31 10.22
N VAL A 16 -24.19 -9.28 10.68
CA VAL A 16 -23.54 -8.30 9.79
C VAL A 16 -22.35 -8.98 9.09
N GLN A 17 -22.41 -9.07 7.76
CA GLN A 17 -21.31 -9.46 6.89
C GLN A 17 -20.67 -8.22 6.27
N LYS A 18 -19.35 -8.14 6.36
CA LYS A 18 -18.54 -7.08 5.73
C LYS A 18 -17.70 -7.69 4.63
N SER A 19 -17.83 -7.19 3.41
CA SER A 19 -16.86 -7.49 2.34
C SER A 19 -15.72 -6.47 2.39
N TYR A 20 -14.51 -6.95 2.14
CA TYR A 20 -13.30 -6.14 2.15
C TYR A 20 -12.60 -6.25 0.80
N GLU A 21 -12.33 -5.13 0.16
CA GLU A 21 -11.53 -5.06 -1.05
C GLU A 21 -10.08 -4.70 -0.68
N SER A 22 -9.14 -5.48 -1.21
CA SER A 22 -7.71 -5.18 -1.06
C SER A 22 -7.33 -4.08 -2.04
N MET A 23 -6.77 -2.98 -1.53
CA MET A 23 -6.27 -1.91 -2.38
C MET A 23 -4.97 -2.34 -3.09
N VAL A 24 -4.96 -2.27 -4.41
CA VAL A 24 -3.75 -2.47 -5.23
C VAL A 24 -2.91 -1.19 -5.17
N ILE A 25 -1.60 -1.29 -4.94
CA ILE A 25 -0.70 -0.13 -4.85
C ILE A 25 -0.47 0.51 -6.22
N PHE A 26 -0.17 -0.31 -7.23
CA PHE A 26 0.10 0.10 -8.60
C PHE A 26 -0.91 -0.55 -9.56
N PRO A 27 -2.07 0.07 -9.82
CA PRO A 27 -3.08 -0.46 -10.72
C PRO A 27 -2.61 -0.58 -12.17
N THR A 28 -1.54 0.12 -12.56
CA THR A 28 -0.96 0.01 -13.90
C THR A 28 0.54 0.16 -13.85
N VAL A 29 1.26 -0.79 -14.45
CA VAL A 29 2.71 -0.74 -14.64
C VAL A 29 3.01 -0.91 -16.13
N ARG A 30 3.76 0.03 -16.70
CA ARG A 30 4.20 -0.01 -18.10
C ARG A 30 5.72 -0.04 -18.12
N TYR A 31 6.26 -0.98 -18.89
CA TYR A 31 7.68 -1.09 -19.17
C TYR A 31 7.85 -1.24 -20.68
N THR A 32 8.74 -0.45 -21.27
CA THR A 32 9.19 -0.63 -22.64
C THR A 32 10.65 -1.03 -22.57
N GLN A 33 11.04 -2.08 -23.27
CA GLN A 33 12.40 -2.64 -23.21
C GLN A 33 13.48 -1.58 -23.51
N ASP A 34 13.14 -0.61 -24.36
CA ASP A 34 14.03 0.48 -24.79
C ASP A 34 14.13 1.62 -23.76
N SER A 35 13.13 1.80 -22.90
CA SER A 35 13.06 3.00 -22.06
C SER A 35 13.93 2.93 -20.82
N ARG A 36 14.40 1.76 -20.37
CA ARG A 36 15.11 1.55 -19.07
C ARG A 36 14.38 2.09 -17.83
N PHE A 37 13.15 2.59 -17.98
CA PHE A 37 12.33 3.15 -16.92
C PHE A 37 11.00 2.39 -16.82
N ILE A 38 10.50 2.27 -15.59
CA ILE A 38 9.16 1.78 -15.29
C ILE A 38 8.25 2.98 -15.09
N VAL A 39 7.13 3.02 -15.81
CA VAL A 39 6.09 4.03 -15.64
C VAL A 39 4.91 3.41 -14.91
N THR A 40 4.57 3.94 -13.75
CA THR A 40 3.46 3.45 -12.92
C THR A 40 2.64 4.62 -12.39
N LYS A 41 1.40 4.34 -11.98
CA LYS A 41 0.54 5.27 -11.22
C LYS A 41 0.24 4.65 -9.88
N ILE A 42 0.40 5.43 -8.81
CA ILE A 42 -0.06 5.05 -7.48
C ILE A 42 -1.58 5.14 -7.44
N ASN A 43 -2.23 4.16 -6.81
CA ASN A 43 -3.66 4.20 -6.56
C ASN A 43 -4.03 5.44 -5.74
N SER A 44 -4.92 6.28 -6.27
CA SER A 44 -5.35 7.53 -5.62
C SER A 44 -6.02 7.29 -4.28
N ASP A 45 -6.65 6.14 -4.07
CA ASP A 45 -7.26 5.76 -2.79
C ASP A 45 -6.21 5.60 -1.68
N LEU A 46 -4.93 5.46 -2.03
CA LEU A 46 -3.82 5.41 -1.09
C LEU A 46 -3.24 6.79 -0.74
N ALA A 47 -3.60 7.85 -1.47
CA ALA A 47 -3.05 9.19 -1.27
C ALA A 47 -3.17 9.71 0.18
N PRO A 48 -4.29 9.50 0.90
CA PRO A 48 -4.39 9.92 2.29
C PRO A 48 -3.32 9.28 3.20
N TYR A 49 -2.93 8.03 2.94
CA TYR A 49 -1.92 7.32 3.74
C TYR A 49 -0.48 7.72 3.38
N LEU A 50 -0.26 8.32 2.22
CA LEU A 50 1.06 8.80 1.77
C LEU A 50 1.32 10.25 2.18
N LEU A 51 0.27 11.04 2.38
CA LEU A 51 0.34 12.47 2.70
C LEU A 51 0.32 12.77 4.20
N ASP A 52 -0.06 11.80 5.03
CA ASP A 52 -0.12 11.94 6.50
C ASP A 52 1.26 11.91 7.20
N LEU A 53 2.34 12.10 6.44
CA LEU A 53 3.76 12.05 6.88
C LEU A 53 4.20 13.23 7.77
N LYS A 54 3.29 13.88 8.50
CA LYS A 54 3.55 15.12 9.23
C LYS A 54 3.43 15.04 10.76
N GLY A 55 3.38 13.85 11.36
CA GLY A 55 3.20 13.82 12.82
C GLY A 55 3.58 12.56 13.60
N ASN A 56 3.72 11.38 12.99
CA ASN A 56 3.96 10.12 13.71
C ASN A 56 4.70 9.08 12.86
N ASP A 57 5.80 9.46 12.22
CA ASP A 57 6.40 8.65 11.17
C ASP A 57 7.76 8.06 11.51
N THR A 58 8.01 6.88 10.97
CA THR A 58 9.37 6.37 10.83
C THR A 58 10.03 7.03 9.62
N GLN A 59 10.94 7.95 9.87
CA GLN A 59 11.85 8.43 8.83
C GLN A 59 13.01 7.43 8.67
N ALA A 60 13.19 6.93 7.45
CA ALA A 60 14.35 6.13 7.10
C ALA A 60 14.91 6.64 5.77
N GLU A 61 16.22 6.82 5.73
CA GLU A 61 16.91 7.30 4.52
C GLU A 61 16.75 6.28 3.39
N LEU A 62 16.43 6.77 2.20
CA LEU A 62 16.15 5.93 1.04
C LEU A 62 17.34 5.02 0.71
N GLU A 63 18.57 5.52 0.78
CA GLU A 63 19.78 4.74 0.50
C GLU A 63 19.97 3.59 1.49
N GLN A 64 19.71 3.86 2.78
CA GLN A 64 19.77 2.84 3.81
C GLN A 64 18.71 1.77 3.59
N LEU A 65 17.49 2.17 3.24
CA LEU A 65 16.42 1.25 2.90
C LEU A 65 16.79 0.40 1.67
N LEU A 66 17.28 1.00 0.58
CA LEU A 66 17.66 0.27 -0.64
C LEU A 66 18.83 -0.71 -0.45
N SER A 67 19.65 -0.53 0.59
CA SER A 67 20.74 -1.45 0.92
C SER A 67 20.27 -2.76 1.58
N LEU A 68 19.05 -2.78 2.12
CA LEU A 68 18.50 -3.94 2.83
C LEU A 68 18.07 -5.04 1.85
N ARG A 69 18.49 -6.27 2.09
CA ARG A 69 18.25 -7.41 1.18
C ARG A 69 17.00 -8.23 1.49
N THR A 70 16.32 -7.98 2.61
CA THR A 70 15.18 -8.79 3.06
C THR A 70 14.06 -7.92 3.58
N ILE A 71 12.81 -8.31 3.29
CA ILE A 71 11.60 -7.59 3.73
C ILE A 71 11.54 -7.51 5.27
N GLN A 72 12.01 -8.53 6.00
CA GLN A 72 12.02 -8.47 7.47
C GLN A 72 12.93 -7.37 8.01
N ALA A 73 14.07 -7.09 7.35
CA ALA A 73 14.97 -6.03 7.77
C ALA A 73 14.33 -4.63 7.65
N TYR A 74 13.49 -4.41 6.63
CA TYR A 74 12.72 -3.17 6.49
C TYR A 74 11.76 -2.99 7.66
N MET A 75 10.96 -4.02 7.98
CA MET A 75 9.94 -3.94 9.03
C MET A 75 10.51 -3.73 10.43
N TYR A 76 11.73 -4.21 10.69
CA TYR A 76 12.37 -4.10 12.01
C TYR A 76 13.01 -2.72 12.23
N LYS A 77 13.46 -2.06 11.16
CA LYS A 77 14.04 -0.71 11.22
C LYS A 77 13.00 0.38 11.41
N THR A 78 11.74 0.08 11.13
CA THR A 78 10.62 1.02 11.22
C THR A 78 9.76 0.87 12.48
N LYS A 79 10.26 0.19 13.51
CA LYS A 79 9.68 0.15 14.86
C LYS A 79 10.52 1.01 15.79
#